data_AF-A0A8H2XYH5-F1
#
_entry.id   AF-A0A8H2XYH5-F1
#
_cell.length_a   1.000
_cell.length_b   1.000
_cell.length_c   1.000
_cell.angle_alpha   90.00
_cell.angle_beta   90.00
_cell.angle_gamma   90.00
#
_symmetry.space_group_name_H-M   'P 1'
#
loop_
_entity.id
_entity.type
_entity.pdbx_description
1 polymer ?
#
loop_
_entity_poly.entity_id
_entity_poly.type
_entity_poly.pdbx_seq_one_letter_code
_entity_poly.pdbx_strand_id
1 'polypeptide(L)'
;MFRAFSRIPNSPSNPTTAFLNSPQFEDYVLAHFGRMLSYIYFKPIQDREARFPDMVVSRLRTSWIARWVMLLDARICEGLITGTMQPQLYSRWIRDLEGAVRTVLARDPTSPEAHILQGDCLELFVIKSIIVSGSDTIQVLRSATPTFLQIAYSCPELWPESSDPGFIPLLRIATSTRPELASFALIDCTCAMVFGVPQQVEYDTSTGSLPEDPASYEWSHSSPIEFQLLLAEINACRDKRPKVRDWREIERQLVTWIARPAQHDGTWESWMVVAWLAVQESWRLTLLAYLYLAVCGASSDEPRVQLCVSQVLQVLGTVKKHDSPDVNIPFFIQYHMAGICAIRESHRKIVHDKLSSNSETKFWRLRGTDFVPVLDHLWHGAGSDGRPIKWTDYIHSREVLFPIVYS
;
A
#
# COMPACT_ATOMS: atom_id res chain seq x y z
N MET A 1 -25.45 13.97 10.60
CA MET A 1 -26.30 13.20 9.67
C MET A 1 -25.96 11.70 9.67
N PHE A 2 -24.70 11.27 9.50
CA PHE A 2 -24.38 9.84 9.29
C PHE A 2 -24.11 8.99 10.55
N ARG A 3 -23.91 9.61 11.72
CA ARG A 3 -23.73 8.90 13.01
C ARG A 3 -24.94 8.07 13.45
N ALA A 4 -26.09 8.22 12.80
CA ALA A 4 -27.33 7.52 13.13
C ALA A 4 -27.49 6.16 12.42
N PHE A 5 -26.57 5.75 11.54
CA PHE A 5 -26.78 4.60 10.65
C PHE A 5 -25.86 3.44 10.98
N SER A 6 -26.45 2.35 11.47
CA SER A 6 -25.74 1.14 11.87
C SER A 6 -25.70 0.05 10.79
N ARG A 7 -26.41 0.22 9.66
CA ARG A 7 -26.49 -0.75 8.54
C ARG A 7 -26.72 -0.05 7.20
N ILE A 8 -26.37 -0.73 6.12
CA ILE A 8 -26.68 -0.27 4.77
C ILE A 8 -28.19 -0.38 4.50
N PRO A 9 -28.82 0.68 3.99
CA PRO A 9 -30.21 0.66 3.58
C PRO A 9 -30.50 -0.30 2.43
N ASN A 10 -31.56 -1.09 2.56
CA ASN A 10 -32.10 -1.93 1.49
C ASN A 10 -33.34 -1.33 0.81
N SER A 11 -33.74 -0.10 1.16
CA SER A 11 -34.94 0.55 0.60
C SER A 11 -34.60 1.85 -0.13
N PRO A 12 -35.17 2.11 -1.33
CA PRO A 12 -35.03 3.38 -2.03
C PRO A 12 -35.67 4.57 -1.29
N SER A 13 -36.58 4.32 -0.35
CA SER A 13 -37.15 5.35 0.55
C SER A 13 -36.22 5.76 1.70
N ASN A 14 -35.01 5.19 1.78
CA ASN A 14 -34.07 5.51 2.85
C ASN A 14 -33.37 6.87 2.59
N PRO A 15 -33.30 7.77 3.57
CA PRO A 15 -32.65 9.06 3.44
C PRO A 15 -31.17 8.99 3.00
N THR A 16 -30.46 7.90 3.34
CA THR A 16 -29.08 7.67 2.87
C THR A 16 -29.03 7.32 1.40
N THR A 17 -29.95 6.49 0.91
CA THR A 17 -30.06 6.19 -0.53
C THR A 17 -30.47 7.45 -1.31
N ALA A 18 -31.35 8.28 -0.74
CA ALA A 18 -31.71 9.57 -1.33
C ALA A 18 -30.51 10.53 -1.39
N PHE A 19 -29.71 10.62 -0.32
CA PHE A 19 -28.48 11.42 -0.28
C PHE A 19 -27.44 10.90 -1.27
N LEU A 20 -27.11 9.60 -1.27
CA LEU A 20 -26.14 9.01 -2.20
C LEU A 20 -26.55 9.22 -3.67
N ASN A 21 -27.84 9.39 -3.93
CA ASN A 21 -28.37 9.68 -5.25
C ASN A 21 -28.53 11.15 -5.59
N SER A 22 -28.22 12.06 -4.66
CA SER A 22 -28.37 13.49 -4.90
C SER A 22 -27.09 14.14 -5.44
N PRO A 23 -27.20 15.24 -6.20
CA PRO A 23 -26.04 16.04 -6.61
C PRO A 23 -25.19 16.53 -5.42
N GLN A 24 -25.81 16.73 -4.25
CA GLN A 24 -25.10 17.15 -3.05
C GLN A 24 -24.09 16.10 -2.57
N PHE A 25 -24.28 14.81 -2.90
CA PHE A 25 -23.29 13.79 -2.61
C PHE A 25 -22.08 13.88 -3.53
N GLU A 26 -22.27 14.16 -4.82
CA GLU A 26 -21.15 14.40 -5.74
C GLU A 26 -20.29 15.57 -5.24
N ASP A 27 -20.92 16.69 -4.86
CA ASP A 27 -20.24 17.84 -4.26
C ASP A 27 -19.52 17.49 -2.96
N TYR A 28 -20.16 16.69 -2.09
CA TYR A 28 -19.56 16.23 -0.83
C TYR A 28 -18.30 15.41 -1.07
N VAL A 29 -18.35 14.46 -2.01
CA VAL A 29 -17.22 13.60 -2.36
C VAL A 29 -16.09 14.43 -2.98
N LEU A 30 -16.40 15.30 -3.95
CA LEU A 30 -15.41 16.18 -4.57
C LEU A 30 -14.73 17.11 -3.56
N ALA A 31 -15.50 17.77 -2.69
CA ALA A 31 -14.95 18.61 -1.63
C ALA A 31 -14.11 17.80 -0.63
N HIS A 32 -14.48 16.54 -0.36
CA HIS A 32 -13.70 15.67 0.50
C HIS A 32 -12.37 15.27 -0.15
N PHE A 33 -12.38 14.78 -1.38
CA PHE A 33 -11.15 14.39 -2.06
C PHE A 33 -10.25 15.60 -2.34
N GLY A 34 -10.80 16.78 -2.65
CA GLY A 34 -10.02 18.02 -2.74
C GLY A 34 -9.30 18.35 -1.43
N ARG A 35 -9.96 18.18 -0.28
CA ARG A 35 -9.29 18.28 1.04
C ARG A 35 -8.25 17.17 1.23
N MET A 36 -8.53 15.93 0.85
CA MET A 36 -7.57 14.83 0.95
C MET A 36 -6.28 15.12 0.17
N LEU A 37 -6.37 15.67 -1.05
CA LEU A 37 -5.21 16.08 -1.85
C LEU A 37 -4.34 17.11 -1.13
N SER A 38 -4.90 17.96 -0.29
CA SER A 38 -4.13 18.92 0.52
C SER A 38 -3.24 18.28 1.59
N TYR A 39 -3.49 17.01 1.94
CA TYR A 39 -2.69 16.23 2.89
C TYR A 39 -1.62 15.37 2.20
N ILE A 40 -1.66 15.24 0.88
CA ILE A 40 -0.68 14.45 0.14
C ILE A 40 0.55 15.30 -0.12
N TYR A 41 1.71 14.77 0.26
CA TYR A 41 2.98 15.47 0.13
C TYR A 41 3.38 15.71 -1.33
N PHE A 42 3.18 14.72 -2.19
CA PHE A 42 3.47 14.80 -3.64
C PHE A 42 2.19 15.09 -4.41
N LYS A 43 2.01 16.36 -4.81
CA LYS A 43 0.84 16.76 -5.58
C LYS A 43 0.84 16.12 -6.98
N PRO A 44 -0.34 15.77 -7.52
CA PRO A 44 -0.46 15.34 -8.91
C PRO A 44 0.07 16.42 -9.86
N ILE A 45 0.65 15.98 -10.98
CA ILE A 45 0.99 16.80 -12.15
C ILE A 45 -0.26 17.62 -12.57
N GLN A 46 -0.07 18.87 -13.00
CA GLN A 46 -1.16 19.86 -13.23
C GLN A 46 -2.30 19.29 -14.11
N ASP A 47 -1.96 18.57 -15.17
CA ASP A 47 -2.92 17.94 -16.08
C ASP A 47 -3.74 16.82 -15.44
N ARG A 48 -3.23 16.19 -14.38
CA ARG A 48 -3.95 15.17 -13.61
C ARG A 48 -4.80 15.78 -12.51
N GLU A 49 -4.35 16.88 -11.91
CA GLU A 49 -5.15 17.64 -10.94
C GLU A 49 -6.44 18.17 -11.60
N ALA A 50 -6.34 18.70 -12.83
CA ALA A 50 -7.50 19.17 -13.60
C ALA A 50 -8.47 18.05 -13.99
N ARG A 51 -7.98 16.83 -14.22
CA ARG A 51 -8.81 15.65 -14.59
C ARG A 51 -9.38 14.90 -13.38
N PHE A 52 -8.88 15.19 -12.18
CA PHE A 52 -9.26 14.47 -10.98
C PHE A 52 -10.77 14.56 -10.64
N PRO A 53 -11.43 15.74 -10.72
CA PRO A 53 -12.87 15.83 -10.51
C PRO A 53 -13.67 14.95 -11.47
N ASP A 54 -13.31 14.94 -12.75
CA ASP A 54 -13.99 14.14 -13.77
C ASP A 54 -13.83 12.64 -13.52
N MET A 55 -12.65 12.21 -13.06
CA MET A 55 -12.40 10.83 -12.66
C MET A 55 -13.29 10.41 -11.48
N VAL A 56 -13.39 11.26 -10.45
CA VAL A 56 -14.26 11.03 -9.28
C VAL A 56 -15.72 10.95 -9.68
N VAL A 57 -16.20 11.89 -10.50
CA VAL A 57 -17.60 11.92 -10.97
C VAL A 57 -17.90 10.72 -11.86
N SER A 58 -16.99 10.35 -12.77
CA SER A 58 -17.09 9.15 -13.59
C SER A 58 -17.25 7.91 -12.71
N ARG A 59 -16.42 7.79 -11.66
CA ARG A 59 -16.50 6.68 -10.69
C ARG A 59 -17.83 6.63 -9.96
N LEU A 60 -18.36 7.77 -9.51
CA LEU A 60 -19.67 7.84 -8.84
C LEU A 60 -20.84 7.43 -9.73
N ARG A 61 -20.65 7.39 -11.05
CA ARG A 61 -21.67 7.01 -12.04
C ARG A 61 -21.56 5.54 -12.48
N THR A 62 -20.52 4.80 -12.09
CA THR A 62 -20.35 3.40 -12.55
C THR A 62 -21.33 2.44 -11.91
N SER A 63 -21.57 2.56 -10.60
CA SER A 63 -22.50 1.70 -9.88
C SER A 63 -22.95 2.35 -8.56
N TRP A 64 -24.04 1.84 -7.99
CA TRP A 64 -24.48 2.26 -6.65
C TRP A 64 -23.48 1.82 -5.55
N ILE A 65 -22.69 0.76 -5.80
CA ILE A 65 -21.67 0.27 -4.89
C ILE A 65 -20.48 1.22 -4.91
N ALA A 66 -20.05 1.68 -6.08
CA ALA A 66 -19.00 2.68 -6.22
C ALA A 66 -19.29 3.95 -5.41
N ARG A 67 -20.55 4.39 -5.34
CA ARG A 67 -20.97 5.50 -4.46
C ARG A 67 -20.71 5.21 -2.98
N TRP A 68 -20.99 3.99 -2.53
CA TRP A 68 -20.67 3.56 -1.16
C TRP A 68 -19.17 3.42 -0.91
N VAL A 69 -18.41 2.90 -1.88
CA VAL A 69 -16.94 2.82 -1.81
C VAL A 69 -16.35 4.23 -1.63
N MET A 70 -16.75 5.19 -2.47
CA MET A 70 -16.29 6.58 -2.39
C MET A 70 -16.69 7.26 -1.07
N LEU A 71 -17.89 6.96 -0.54
CA LEU A 71 -18.28 7.43 0.79
C LEU A 71 -17.40 6.84 1.89
N LEU A 72 -17.10 5.53 1.82
CA LEU A 72 -16.23 4.85 2.78
C LEU A 72 -14.83 5.44 2.75
N ASP A 73 -14.22 5.61 1.58
CA ASP A 73 -12.92 6.25 1.42
C ASP A 73 -12.92 7.65 2.04
N ALA A 74 -13.90 8.47 1.68
CA ALA A 74 -14.01 9.82 2.24
C ALA A 74 -14.12 9.80 3.77
N ARG A 75 -14.90 8.88 4.34
CA ARG A 75 -15.08 8.77 5.79
C ARG A 75 -13.87 8.21 6.52
N ILE A 76 -13.13 7.31 5.90
CA ILE A 76 -11.90 6.75 6.43
C ILE A 76 -10.81 7.82 6.42
N CYS A 77 -10.61 8.49 5.29
CA CYS A 77 -9.69 9.62 5.17
C CYS A 77 -10.02 10.73 6.18
N GLU A 78 -11.29 11.15 6.29
CA GLU A 78 -11.72 12.14 7.30
C GLU A 78 -11.37 11.68 8.72
N GLY A 79 -11.67 10.42 9.04
CA GLY A 79 -11.38 9.84 10.35
C GLY A 79 -9.88 9.79 10.63
N LEU A 80 -9.06 9.43 9.64
CA LEU A 80 -7.59 9.41 9.76
C LEU A 80 -7.05 10.83 9.99
N ILE A 81 -7.53 11.80 9.21
CA ILE A 81 -7.13 13.22 9.31
C ILE A 81 -7.44 13.77 10.69
N THR A 82 -8.67 13.59 11.15
CA THR A 82 -9.20 14.19 12.39
C THR A 82 -8.90 13.36 13.65
N GLY A 83 -8.33 12.16 13.50
CA GLY A 83 -8.16 11.20 14.60
C GLY A 83 -9.47 10.62 15.15
N THR A 84 -10.57 10.71 14.39
CA THR A 84 -11.92 10.26 14.81
C THR A 84 -12.37 8.96 14.16
N MET A 85 -11.41 8.12 13.75
CA MET A 85 -11.66 6.83 13.08
C MET A 85 -12.69 5.97 13.82
N GLN A 86 -13.65 5.40 13.07
CA GLN A 86 -14.67 4.47 13.58
C GLN A 86 -14.53 3.08 12.94
N PRO A 87 -13.45 2.33 13.23
CA PRO A 87 -13.11 1.11 12.49
C PRO A 87 -14.20 0.03 12.59
N GLN A 88 -14.89 -0.06 13.74
CA GLN A 88 -15.98 -1.02 13.92
C GLN A 88 -17.20 -0.69 13.05
N LEU A 89 -17.56 0.59 12.91
CA LEU A 89 -18.66 1.03 12.06
C LEU A 89 -18.34 0.75 10.59
N TYR A 90 -17.15 1.12 10.15
CA TYR A 90 -16.74 0.97 8.75
C TYR A 90 -16.55 -0.50 8.37
N SER A 91 -16.01 -1.33 9.28
CA SER A 91 -15.95 -2.79 9.08
C SER A 91 -17.33 -3.41 8.90
N ARG A 92 -18.36 -2.88 9.58
CA ARG A 92 -19.74 -3.34 9.42
C ARG A 92 -20.32 -2.95 8.06
N TRP A 93 -20.13 -1.69 7.65
CA TRP A 93 -20.57 -1.22 6.33
C TRP A 93 -19.89 -2.02 5.20
N ILE A 94 -18.59 -2.27 5.30
CA ILE A 94 -17.86 -3.10 4.32
C ILE A 94 -18.47 -4.50 4.25
N ARG A 95 -18.77 -5.13 5.39
CA ARG A 95 -19.39 -6.48 5.40
C ARG A 95 -20.78 -6.48 4.74
N ASP A 96 -21.58 -5.45 5.01
CA ASP A 96 -22.89 -5.29 4.40
C ASP A 96 -22.75 -5.12 2.86
N LEU A 97 -21.78 -4.34 2.38
CA LEU A 97 -21.49 -4.19 0.94
C LEU A 97 -20.99 -5.49 0.32
N GLU A 98 -20.04 -6.19 0.94
CA GLU A 98 -19.54 -7.49 0.47
C GLU A 98 -20.70 -8.49 0.31
N GLY A 99 -21.65 -8.50 1.25
CA GLY A 99 -22.86 -9.32 1.17
C GLY A 99 -23.77 -8.92 0.00
N ALA A 100 -23.95 -7.62 -0.22
CA ALA A 100 -24.76 -7.10 -1.32
C ALA A 100 -24.12 -7.41 -2.69
N VAL A 101 -22.83 -7.15 -2.87
CA VAL A 101 -22.06 -7.48 -4.08
C VAL A 101 -22.22 -8.97 -4.39
N ARG A 102 -21.98 -9.84 -3.41
CA ARG A 102 -22.08 -11.29 -3.59
C ARG A 102 -23.48 -11.74 -4.01
N THR A 103 -24.51 -11.10 -3.46
CA THR A 103 -25.91 -11.38 -3.81
C THR A 103 -26.21 -10.98 -5.26
N VAL A 104 -25.67 -9.86 -5.73
CA VAL A 104 -25.86 -9.41 -7.12
C VAL A 104 -25.08 -10.31 -8.08
N LEU A 105 -23.81 -10.61 -7.81
CA LEU A 105 -23.00 -11.50 -8.64
C LEU A 105 -23.59 -12.91 -8.74
N ALA A 106 -24.22 -13.41 -7.68
CA ALA A 106 -24.89 -14.71 -7.70
C ALA A 106 -26.14 -14.76 -8.60
N ARG A 107 -26.66 -13.61 -9.05
CA ARG A 107 -27.81 -13.53 -9.97
C ARG A 107 -27.41 -13.51 -11.44
N ASP A 108 -26.13 -13.80 -11.73
CA ASP A 108 -25.55 -13.82 -13.08
C ASP A 108 -25.81 -12.52 -13.86
N PRO A 109 -25.30 -11.38 -13.36
CA PRO A 109 -25.47 -10.10 -14.04
C PRO A 109 -24.78 -10.13 -15.41
N THR A 110 -25.15 -9.19 -16.29
CA THR A 110 -24.48 -9.08 -17.59
C THR A 110 -22.96 -8.94 -17.40
N SER A 111 -22.17 -9.51 -18.32
CA SER A 111 -20.70 -9.49 -18.22
C SER A 111 -20.12 -8.09 -17.91
N PRO A 112 -20.55 -6.99 -18.56
CA PRO A 112 -20.06 -5.64 -18.22
C PRO A 112 -20.37 -5.21 -16.78
N GLU A 113 -21.57 -5.50 -16.30
CA GLU A 113 -21.98 -5.18 -14.92
C GLU A 113 -21.21 -6.02 -13.90
N ALA A 114 -20.98 -7.30 -14.19
CA ALA A 114 -20.16 -8.19 -13.36
C ALA A 114 -18.73 -7.64 -13.18
N HIS A 115 -18.11 -7.14 -14.27
CA HIS A 115 -16.76 -6.58 -14.23
C HIS A 115 -16.66 -5.30 -13.40
N ILE A 116 -17.67 -4.43 -13.46
CA ILE A 116 -17.73 -3.21 -12.63
C ILE A 116 -17.84 -3.59 -11.15
N LEU A 117 -18.77 -4.49 -10.83
CA LEU A 117 -19.00 -4.94 -9.45
C LEU A 117 -17.79 -5.66 -8.85
N GLN A 118 -17.05 -6.42 -9.65
CA GLN A 118 -15.78 -7.03 -9.23
C GLN A 118 -14.73 -5.98 -8.90
N GLY A 119 -14.58 -4.94 -9.72
CA GLY A 119 -13.68 -3.81 -9.44
C GLY A 119 -14.03 -3.11 -8.13
N ASP A 120 -15.32 -2.81 -7.92
CA ASP A 120 -15.82 -2.22 -6.67
C ASP A 120 -15.54 -3.13 -5.45
N CYS A 121 -15.70 -4.45 -5.62
CA CYS A 121 -15.42 -5.43 -4.58
C CYS A 121 -13.93 -5.47 -4.21
N LEU A 122 -13.05 -5.43 -5.22
CA LEU A 122 -11.60 -5.42 -4.99
C LEU A 122 -11.18 -4.15 -4.27
N GLU A 123 -11.70 -2.99 -4.67
CA GLU A 123 -11.46 -1.72 -3.98
C GLU A 123 -11.94 -1.76 -2.53
N LEU A 124 -13.11 -2.36 -2.24
CA LEU A 124 -13.58 -2.57 -0.87
C LEU A 124 -12.61 -3.41 -0.02
N PHE A 125 -12.01 -4.46 -0.59
CA PHE A 125 -10.99 -5.24 0.13
C PHE A 125 -9.72 -4.43 0.40
N VAL A 126 -9.28 -3.62 -0.58
CA VAL A 126 -8.16 -2.69 -0.41
C VAL A 126 -8.46 -1.70 0.72
N ILE A 127 -9.66 -1.13 0.79
CA ILE A 127 -10.09 -0.23 1.86
C ILE A 127 -10.11 -0.95 3.21
N LYS A 128 -10.64 -2.18 3.24
CA LYS A 128 -10.72 -3.00 4.45
C LYS A 128 -9.36 -3.20 5.10
N SER A 129 -8.29 -3.32 4.31
CA SER A 129 -6.90 -3.46 4.81
C SER A 129 -6.44 -2.31 5.73
N ILE A 130 -6.97 -1.09 5.54
CA ILE A 130 -6.64 0.09 6.36
C ILE A 130 -7.28 -0.03 7.76
N ILE A 131 -8.43 -0.70 7.84
CA ILE A 131 -9.30 -0.68 9.01
C ILE A 131 -9.03 -1.85 9.94
N VAL A 132 -8.79 -3.03 9.35
CA VAL A 132 -8.58 -4.27 10.09
C VAL A 132 -7.21 -4.27 10.78
N SER A 133 -7.03 -5.24 11.69
CA SER A 133 -5.71 -5.45 12.31
C SER A 133 -4.70 -5.98 11.30
N GLY A 134 -3.41 -5.74 11.52
CA GLY A 134 -2.35 -6.28 10.68
C GLY A 134 -2.49 -7.79 10.42
N SER A 135 -2.81 -8.60 11.44
CA SER A 135 -3.04 -10.04 11.29
C SER A 135 -4.21 -10.39 10.36
N ASP A 136 -5.27 -9.58 10.37
CA ASP A 136 -6.44 -9.79 9.53
C ASP A 136 -6.20 -9.37 8.08
N THR A 137 -5.26 -8.45 7.82
CA THR A 137 -4.97 -7.95 6.48
C THR A 137 -4.56 -9.06 5.51
N ILE A 138 -3.80 -10.06 5.97
CA ILE A 138 -3.45 -11.23 5.15
C ILE A 138 -4.69 -12.05 4.78
N GLN A 139 -5.63 -12.19 5.71
CA GLN A 139 -6.89 -12.90 5.43
C GLN A 139 -7.78 -12.13 4.46
N VAL A 140 -7.78 -10.79 4.55
CA VAL A 140 -8.44 -9.91 3.59
C VAL A 140 -7.83 -10.09 2.20
N LEU A 141 -6.49 -10.07 2.09
CA LEU A 141 -5.80 -10.30 0.81
C LEU A 141 -6.15 -11.66 0.21
N ARG A 142 -6.05 -12.74 0.99
CA ARG A 142 -6.43 -14.10 0.55
C ARG A 142 -7.86 -14.18 0.03
N SER A 143 -8.78 -13.49 0.71
CA SER A 143 -10.19 -13.45 0.31
C SER A 143 -10.41 -12.64 -0.98
N ALA A 144 -9.54 -11.66 -1.24
CA ALA A 144 -9.60 -10.80 -2.41
C ALA A 144 -8.87 -11.38 -3.64
N THR A 145 -7.90 -12.27 -3.45
CA THR A 145 -7.10 -12.87 -4.53
C THR A 145 -7.94 -13.47 -5.66
N PRO A 146 -9.02 -14.25 -5.42
CA PRO A 146 -9.83 -14.78 -6.52
C PRO A 146 -10.47 -13.68 -7.37
N THR A 147 -10.96 -12.61 -6.75
CA THR A 147 -11.53 -11.46 -7.45
C THR A 147 -10.46 -10.71 -8.24
N PHE A 148 -9.28 -10.50 -7.65
CA PHE A 148 -8.14 -9.91 -8.36
C PHE A 148 -7.76 -10.71 -9.61
N LEU A 149 -7.59 -12.03 -9.49
CA LEU A 149 -7.22 -12.89 -10.61
C LEU A 149 -8.30 -12.88 -11.70
N GLN A 150 -9.58 -12.98 -11.31
CA GLN A 150 -10.68 -12.92 -12.26
C GLN A 150 -10.68 -11.63 -13.06
N ILE A 151 -10.45 -10.48 -12.41
CA ILE A 151 -10.34 -9.19 -13.09
C ILE A 151 -9.12 -9.20 -14.02
N ALA A 152 -7.94 -9.57 -13.52
CA ALA A 152 -6.70 -9.53 -14.30
C ALA A 152 -6.79 -10.40 -15.56
N TYR A 153 -7.29 -11.63 -15.47
CA TYR A 153 -7.46 -12.51 -16.63
C TYR A 153 -8.59 -12.08 -17.57
N SER A 154 -9.54 -11.27 -17.11
CA SER A 154 -10.61 -10.71 -17.96
C SER A 154 -10.19 -9.47 -18.75
N CYS A 155 -8.97 -8.96 -18.55
CA CYS A 155 -8.46 -7.75 -19.20
C CYS A 155 -7.31 -8.08 -20.16
N PRO A 156 -7.57 -8.37 -21.45
CA PRO A 156 -6.53 -8.72 -22.42
C PRO A 156 -5.41 -7.67 -22.55
N GLU A 157 -5.75 -6.40 -22.35
CA GLU A 157 -4.81 -5.26 -22.43
C GLU A 157 -3.65 -5.34 -21.43
N LEU A 158 -3.81 -6.12 -20.35
CA LEU A 158 -2.75 -6.33 -19.35
C LEU A 158 -1.69 -7.35 -19.81
N TRP A 159 -1.98 -8.14 -20.84
CA TRP A 159 -1.20 -9.33 -21.21
C TRP A 159 -0.49 -9.13 -22.55
N PRO A 160 0.82 -8.82 -22.55
CA PRO A 160 1.66 -8.92 -23.74
C PRO A 160 1.56 -10.29 -24.42
N GLU A 161 1.76 -10.34 -25.74
CA GLU A 161 1.66 -11.58 -26.53
C GLU A 161 2.62 -12.69 -26.07
N SER A 162 3.76 -12.31 -25.46
CA SER A 162 4.78 -13.24 -24.95
C SER A 162 4.63 -13.60 -23.46
N SER A 163 3.55 -13.18 -22.81
CA SER A 163 3.37 -13.40 -21.37
C SER A 163 3.09 -14.86 -21.01
N ASP A 164 3.73 -15.33 -19.95
CA ASP A 164 3.39 -16.61 -19.31
C ASP A 164 2.11 -16.39 -18.49
N PRO A 165 0.98 -17.07 -18.78
CA PRO A 165 -0.28 -16.85 -18.08
C PRO A 165 -0.20 -17.23 -16.59
N GLY A 166 0.85 -17.95 -16.16
CA GLY A 166 1.11 -18.23 -14.75
C GLY A 166 1.60 -17.03 -13.93
N PHE A 167 1.99 -15.94 -14.57
CA PHE A 167 2.57 -14.76 -13.91
C PHE A 167 1.83 -13.48 -14.31
N ILE A 168 1.40 -12.71 -13.32
CA ILE A 168 0.63 -11.50 -13.53
C ILE A 168 1.57 -10.33 -13.87
N PRO A 169 1.41 -9.64 -15.03
CA PRO A 169 2.32 -8.57 -15.45
C PRO A 169 2.24 -7.33 -14.55
N LEU A 170 3.17 -7.21 -13.60
CA LEU A 170 3.08 -6.23 -12.51
C LEU A 170 3.19 -4.79 -13.02
N LEU A 171 4.10 -4.52 -13.96
CA LEU A 171 4.25 -3.21 -14.59
C LEU A 171 2.97 -2.78 -15.33
N ARG A 172 2.29 -3.71 -16.02
CA ARG A 172 1.03 -3.43 -16.72
C ARG A 172 -0.10 -3.14 -15.76
N ILE A 173 -0.22 -3.90 -14.67
CA ILE A 173 -1.19 -3.61 -13.61
C ILE A 173 -0.97 -2.24 -13.01
N ALA A 174 0.26 -1.93 -12.63
CA ALA A 174 0.63 -0.69 -11.99
C ALA A 174 0.38 0.54 -12.89
N THR A 175 0.51 0.39 -14.20
CA THR A 175 0.29 1.47 -15.18
C THR A 175 -1.11 1.48 -15.80
N SER A 176 -1.96 0.52 -15.44
CA SER A 176 -3.31 0.41 -16.00
C SER A 176 -4.25 1.51 -15.50
N THR A 177 -5.38 1.66 -16.17
CA THR A 177 -6.51 2.50 -15.73
C THR A 177 -7.32 1.88 -14.58
N ARG A 178 -6.86 0.75 -14.03
CA ARG A 178 -7.53 -0.01 -12.96
C ARG A 178 -6.77 0.13 -11.63
N PRO A 179 -6.95 1.25 -10.89
CA PRO A 179 -6.20 1.54 -9.68
C PRO A 179 -6.41 0.50 -8.57
N GLU A 180 -7.52 -0.23 -8.58
CA GLU A 180 -7.81 -1.32 -7.65
C GLU A 180 -6.80 -2.48 -7.78
N LEU A 181 -6.35 -2.80 -9.00
CA LEU A 181 -5.37 -3.87 -9.25
C LEU A 181 -3.98 -3.45 -8.76
N ALA A 182 -3.57 -2.22 -9.06
CA ALA A 182 -2.29 -1.67 -8.61
C ALA A 182 -2.24 -1.59 -7.08
N SER A 183 -3.33 -1.16 -6.45
CA SER A 183 -3.43 -1.10 -4.98
C SER A 183 -3.34 -2.49 -4.35
N PHE A 184 -4.03 -3.50 -4.92
CA PHE A 184 -3.91 -4.87 -4.45
C PHE A 184 -2.47 -5.38 -4.54
N ALA A 185 -1.82 -5.19 -5.70
CA ALA A 185 -0.45 -5.66 -5.90
C ALA A 185 0.56 -5.00 -4.96
N LEU A 186 0.43 -3.68 -4.72
CA LEU A 186 1.23 -2.97 -3.72
C LEU A 186 1.05 -3.59 -2.33
N ILE A 187 -0.20 -3.82 -1.90
CA ILE A 187 -0.48 -4.37 -0.57
C ILE A 187 0.02 -5.81 -0.46
N ASP A 188 -0.15 -6.64 -1.50
CA ASP A 188 0.34 -8.02 -1.51
C ASP A 188 1.87 -8.10 -1.39
N CYS A 189 2.60 -7.35 -2.24
CA CYS A 189 4.06 -7.30 -2.18
C CYS A 189 4.57 -6.77 -0.83
N THR A 190 3.90 -5.74 -0.31
CA THR A 190 4.23 -5.14 0.98
C THR A 190 3.99 -6.13 2.12
N CYS A 191 2.82 -6.78 2.13
CA CYS A 191 2.44 -7.76 3.13
C CYS A 191 3.39 -8.96 3.12
N ALA A 192 3.78 -9.42 1.93
CA ALA A 192 4.75 -10.49 1.82
C ALA A 192 6.07 -10.14 2.51
N MET A 193 6.57 -8.90 2.36
CA MET A 193 7.76 -8.43 3.09
C MET A 193 7.50 -8.29 4.59
N VAL A 194 6.53 -7.47 5.00
CA VAL A 194 6.39 -7.11 6.42
C VAL A 194 5.91 -8.28 7.28
N PHE A 195 5.09 -9.18 6.75
CA PHE A 195 4.71 -10.39 7.48
C PHE A 195 5.67 -11.55 7.23
N GLY A 196 6.59 -11.43 6.27
CA GLY A 196 7.49 -12.53 5.93
C GLY A 196 6.76 -13.78 5.44
N VAL A 197 5.66 -13.58 4.71
CA VAL A 197 4.86 -14.66 4.10
C VAL A 197 4.96 -14.59 2.58
N PRO A 198 4.66 -15.68 1.87
CA PRO A 198 4.59 -15.62 0.42
C PRO A 198 3.53 -14.65 -0.08
N GLN A 199 3.83 -14.03 -1.23
CA GLN A 199 2.85 -13.26 -2.00
C GLN A 199 1.65 -14.15 -2.35
N GLN A 200 0.46 -13.54 -2.44
CA GLN A 200 -0.75 -14.25 -2.84
C GLN A 200 -0.78 -14.55 -4.34
N VAL A 201 -0.04 -13.77 -5.13
CA VAL A 201 0.01 -13.84 -6.58
C VAL A 201 1.46 -13.93 -7.05
N GLU A 202 1.69 -14.73 -8.10
CA GLU A 202 2.98 -14.76 -8.81
C GLU A 202 3.01 -13.60 -9.82
N TYR A 203 3.99 -12.72 -9.69
CA TYR A 203 4.12 -11.53 -10.52
C TYR A 203 5.22 -11.72 -11.58
N ASP A 204 4.93 -11.31 -12.81
CA ASP A 204 5.96 -11.07 -13.82
C ASP A 204 6.51 -9.66 -13.62
N THR A 205 7.80 -9.60 -13.29
CA THR A 205 8.56 -8.38 -13.04
C THR A 205 9.45 -8.02 -14.22
N SER A 206 9.32 -8.71 -15.35
CA SER A 206 10.08 -8.42 -16.56
C SER A 206 9.92 -6.94 -16.93
N THR A 207 11.06 -6.27 -17.05
CA THR A 207 11.11 -4.81 -17.18
C THR A 207 10.76 -4.41 -18.62
N GLY A 208 9.52 -3.95 -18.82
CA GLY A 208 9.19 -3.07 -19.93
C GLY A 208 9.78 -1.67 -19.73
N SER A 209 9.64 -0.80 -20.73
CA SER A 209 9.96 0.63 -20.56
C SER A 209 9.08 1.21 -19.44
N LEU A 210 9.71 1.67 -18.36
CA LEU A 210 9.00 2.41 -17.32
C LEU A 210 8.34 3.65 -17.94
N PRO A 211 7.11 4.00 -17.52
CA PRO A 211 6.49 5.23 -17.97
C PRO A 211 7.37 6.42 -17.58
N GLU A 212 7.37 7.46 -18.42
CA GLU A 212 8.09 8.70 -18.13
C GLU A 212 7.46 9.47 -16.95
N ASP A 213 6.14 9.38 -16.83
CA ASP A 213 5.38 9.97 -15.72
C ASP A 213 5.11 8.97 -14.60
N PRO A 214 5.24 9.37 -13.32
CA PRO A 214 4.89 8.51 -12.20
C PRO A 214 3.41 8.12 -12.26
N ALA A 215 3.10 6.85 -11.99
CA ALA A 215 1.72 6.36 -11.93
C ALA A 215 0.96 6.99 -10.75
N SER A 216 -0.38 6.97 -10.81
CA SER A 216 -1.21 7.66 -9.81
C SER A 216 -0.99 7.17 -8.38
N TYR A 217 -0.64 5.89 -8.22
CA TYR A 217 -0.40 5.33 -6.90
C TYR A 217 0.98 5.74 -6.32
N GLU A 218 1.97 6.07 -7.17
CA GLU A 218 3.36 6.34 -6.74
C GLU A 218 3.44 7.57 -5.84
N TRP A 219 2.69 8.63 -6.15
CA TRP A 219 2.63 9.84 -5.32
C TRP A 219 1.72 9.66 -4.10
N SER A 220 0.61 8.93 -4.23
CA SER A 220 -0.32 8.68 -3.12
C SER A 220 0.28 7.81 -2.01
N HIS A 221 1.18 6.89 -2.38
CA HIS A 221 1.81 5.94 -1.47
C HIS A 221 3.31 6.15 -1.39
N SER A 222 3.91 7.15 -2.02
CA SER A 222 5.37 7.37 -1.97
C SER A 222 6.18 6.09 -2.25
N SER A 223 5.71 5.29 -3.21
CA SER A 223 6.22 3.96 -3.53
C SER A 223 6.50 3.88 -5.02
N PRO A 224 7.74 4.17 -5.46
CA PRO A 224 8.06 4.17 -6.87
C PRO A 224 7.92 2.77 -7.49
N ILE A 225 7.39 2.71 -8.70
CA ILE A 225 7.04 1.45 -9.39
C ILE A 225 8.24 0.51 -9.53
N GLU A 226 9.42 1.04 -9.81
CA GLU A 226 10.65 0.25 -9.98
C GLU A 226 11.02 -0.52 -8.70
N PHE A 227 10.81 0.10 -7.54
CA PHE A 227 11.08 -0.55 -6.26
C PHE A 227 10.00 -1.55 -5.88
N GLN A 228 8.77 -1.39 -6.38
CA GLN A 228 7.74 -2.42 -6.22
C GLN A 228 8.04 -3.67 -7.06
N LEU A 229 8.54 -3.49 -8.29
CA LEU A 229 9.00 -4.61 -9.12
C LEU A 229 10.14 -5.35 -8.41
N LEU A 230 11.15 -4.63 -7.92
CA LEU A 230 12.27 -5.22 -7.17
C LEU A 230 11.84 -5.87 -5.86
N LEU A 231 10.87 -5.28 -5.14
CA LEU A 231 10.30 -5.88 -3.94
C LEU A 231 9.64 -7.24 -4.24
N ALA A 232 8.87 -7.32 -5.33
CA ALA A 232 8.27 -8.57 -5.78
C ALA A 232 9.34 -9.61 -6.13
N GLU A 233 10.40 -9.21 -6.84
CA GLU A 233 11.53 -10.12 -7.14
C GLU A 233 12.23 -10.62 -5.86
N ILE A 234 12.51 -9.74 -4.89
CA ILE A 234 13.14 -10.11 -3.62
C ILE A 234 12.26 -11.08 -2.83
N ASN A 235 10.94 -10.86 -2.79
CA ASN A 235 9.99 -11.78 -2.17
C ASN A 235 10.05 -13.17 -2.84
N ALA A 236 10.02 -13.22 -4.16
CA ALA A 236 10.14 -14.46 -4.92
C ALA A 236 11.49 -15.18 -4.66
N CYS A 237 12.60 -14.43 -4.55
CA CYS A 237 13.92 -14.96 -4.18
C CYS A 237 13.90 -15.60 -2.79
N ARG A 238 13.39 -14.88 -1.79
CA ARG A 238 13.28 -15.35 -0.40
C ARG A 238 12.49 -16.65 -0.33
N ASP A 239 11.40 -16.74 -1.08
CA ASP A 239 10.50 -17.89 -1.10
C ASP A 239 10.98 -19.02 -2.03
N LYS A 240 12.13 -18.85 -2.70
CA LYS A 240 12.74 -19.82 -3.63
C LYS A 240 11.78 -20.26 -4.75
N ARG A 241 11.03 -19.30 -5.29
CA ARG A 241 10.10 -19.57 -6.40
C ARG A 241 10.84 -20.00 -7.67
N PRO A 242 10.20 -20.75 -8.59
CA PRO A 242 10.79 -21.11 -9.87
C PRO A 242 11.08 -19.87 -10.74
N LYS A 243 12.07 -19.97 -11.64
CA LYS A 243 12.43 -18.92 -12.63
C LYS A 243 12.86 -17.57 -12.01
N VAL A 244 13.25 -17.55 -10.74
CA VAL A 244 13.68 -16.32 -10.07
C VAL A 244 15.09 -15.92 -10.48
N ARG A 245 15.27 -14.60 -10.68
CA ARG A 245 16.56 -13.96 -10.98
C ARG A 245 17.57 -14.20 -9.85
N ASP A 246 18.87 -14.30 -10.18
CA ASP A 246 19.91 -14.33 -9.13
C ASP A 246 19.83 -13.04 -8.30
N TRP A 247 19.81 -13.17 -6.98
CA TRP A 247 19.77 -12.05 -6.05
C TRP A 247 20.95 -11.08 -6.25
N ARG A 248 22.09 -11.56 -6.77
CA ARG A 248 23.24 -10.71 -7.12
C ARG A 248 22.93 -9.72 -8.22
N GLU A 249 22.06 -10.08 -9.15
CA GLU A 249 21.62 -9.19 -10.21
C GLU A 249 20.68 -8.10 -9.66
N ILE A 250 19.81 -8.48 -8.72
CA ILE A 250 18.95 -7.53 -7.98
C ILE A 250 19.81 -6.57 -7.16
N GLU A 251 20.80 -7.08 -6.42
CA GLU A 251 21.76 -6.27 -5.69
C GLU A 251 22.49 -5.31 -6.62
N ARG A 252 23.04 -5.80 -7.73
CA ARG A 252 23.74 -4.98 -8.72
C ARG A 252 22.83 -3.86 -9.23
N GLN A 253 21.56 -4.16 -9.53
CA GLN A 253 20.58 -3.17 -9.96
C GLN A 253 20.35 -2.10 -8.87
N LEU A 254 20.17 -2.48 -7.61
CA LEU A 254 19.98 -1.56 -6.48
C LEU A 254 21.23 -0.72 -6.15
N VAL A 255 22.43 -1.28 -6.32
CA VAL A 255 23.70 -0.58 -6.05
C VAL A 255 24.05 0.38 -7.18
N THR A 256 23.78 0.02 -8.43
CA THR A 256 24.08 0.86 -9.61
C THR A 256 22.94 1.80 -9.98
N TRP A 257 21.82 1.74 -9.27
CA TRP A 257 20.69 2.61 -9.47
C TRP A 257 21.08 4.08 -9.26
N ILE A 258 20.50 4.96 -10.07
CA ILE A 258 20.71 6.40 -10.04
C ILE A 258 19.35 7.07 -9.87
N ALA A 259 19.29 7.99 -8.90
CA ALA A 259 18.08 8.73 -8.62
C ALA A 259 17.61 9.55 -9.82
N ARG A 260 16.31 9.48 -10.08
CA ARG A 260 15.67 10.19 -11.17
C ARG A 260 14.82 11.29 -10.58
N PRO A 261 15.08 12.57 -10.89
CA PRO A 261 14.08 13.60 -10.63
C PRO A 261 12.79 13.17 -11.34
N ALA A 262 11.64 13.19 -10.66
CA ALA A 262 10.37 13.11 -11.37
C ALA A 262 10.34 14.24 -12.41
N GLN A 263 9.74 14.02 -13.59
CA GLN A 263 9.65 15.07 -14.60
C GLN A 263 9.03 16.31 -13.95
N HIS A 264 9.83 17.37 -13.88
CA HIS A 264 9.48 18.63 -13.24
C HIS A 264 8.59 19.38 -14.23
N ASP A 265 7.29 19.13 -14.22
CA ASP A 265 6.29 19.87 -15.00
C ASP A 265 6.07 21.32 -14.48
N GLY A 266 7.03 21.88 -13.75
CA GLY A 266 6.92 23.18 -13.10
C GLY A 266 6.04 23.21 -11.84
N THR A 267 5.31 22.14 -11.49
CA THR A 267 4.37 22.15 -10.35
C THR A 267 5.03 21.85 -9.00
N TRP A 268 6.09 21.05 -8.99
CA TRP A 268 6.80 20.69 -7.77
C TRP A 268 7.80 21.75 -7.36
N GLU A 269 7.73 22.15 -6.10
CA GLU A 269 8.72 23.02 -5.50
C GLU A 269 10.04 22.25 -5.26
N SER A 270 11.17 22.96 -5.19
CA SER A 270 12.49 22.30 -5.04
C SER A 270 12.59 21.38 -3.82
N TRP A 271 11.86 21.69 -2.73
CA TRP A 271 11.82 20.84 -1.54
C TRP A 271 11.03 19.54 -1.77
N MET A 272 10.01 19.55 -2.63
CA MET A 272 9.28 18.33 -3.03
C MET A 272 10.18 17.43 -3.86
N VAL A 273 10.98 18.01 -4.76
CA VAL A 273 11.98 17.26 -5.54
C VAL A 273 13.00 16.60 -4.62
N VAL A 274 13.56 17.34 -3.66
CA VAL A 274 14.50 16.79 -2.66
C VAL A 274 13.86 15.66 -1.86
N ALA A 275 12.61 15.84 -1.43
CA ALA A 275 11.90 14.82 -0.68
C ALA A 275 11.59 13.57 -1.52
N TRP A 276 11.31 13.72 -2.81
CA TRP A 276 11.10 12.60 -3.73
C TRP A 276 12.40 11.80 -3.95
N LEU A 277 13.54 12.50 -4.08
CA LEU A 277 14.85 11.85 -4.13
C LEU A 277 15.14 11.08 -2.83
N ALA A 278 14.78 11.66 -1.68
CA ALA A 278 14.88 10.98 -0.38
C ALA A 278 13.97 9.74 -0.31
N VAL A 279 12.74 9.80 -0.85
CA VAL A 279 11.84 8.64 -0.98
C VAL A 279 12.51 7.53 -1.77
N GLN A 280 13.02 7.83 -2.97
CA GLN A 280 13.64 6.80 -3.81
C GLN A 280 14.89 6.20 -3.16
N GLU A 281 15.78 7.03 -2.61
CA GLU A 281 16.98 6.56 -1.94
C GLU A 281 16.65 5.70 -0.71
N SER A 282 15.63 6.11 0.06
CA SER A 282 15.17 5.33 1.21
C SER A 282 14.60 3.97 0.82
N TRP A 283 13.90 3.87 -0.32
CA TRP A 283 13.43 2.59 -0.86
C TRP A 283 14.60 1.72 -1.30
N ARG A 284 15.55 2.27 -2.06
CA ARG A 284 16.75 1.55 -2.52
C ARG A 284 17.51 0.93 -1.36
N LEU A 285 17.80 1.71 -0.32
CA LEU A 285 18.51 1.24 0.89
C LEU A 285 17.68 0.23 1.70
N THR A 286 16.36 0.43 1.79
CA THR A 286 15.45 -0.50 2.46
C THR A 286 15.42 -1.86 1.78
N LEU A 287 15.34 -1.88 0.44
CA LEU A 287 15.36 -3.12 -0.33
C LEU A 287 16.73 -3.82 -0.26
N LEU A 288 17.84 -3.08 -0.23
CA LEU A 288 19.17 -3.67 0.01
C LEU A 288 19.24 -4.35 1.38
N ALA A 289 18.81 -3.66 2.44
CA ALA A 289 18.77 -4.23 3.79
C ALA A 289 17.88 -5.50 3.83
N TYR A 290 16.71 -5.45 3.20
CA TYR A 290 15.80 -6.59 3.11
C TYR A 290 16.41 -7.76 2.34
N LEU A 291 17.01 -7.51 1.17
CA LEU A 291 17.68 -8.52 0.35
C LEU A 291 18.79 -9.22 1.12
N TYR A 292 19.64 -8.46 1.82
CA TYR A 292 20.70 -9.05 2.62
C TYR A 292 20.16 -9.92 3.76
N LEU A 293 19.21 -9.40 4.52
CA LEU A 293 18.71 -10.11 5.70
C LEU A 293 17.88 -11.35 5.31
N ALA A 294 16.95 -11.21 4.37
CA ALA A 294 15.95 -12.23 4.06
C ALA A 294 16.40 -13.25 2.99
N VAL A 295 17.22 -12.83 2.03
CA VAL A 295 17.66 -13.71 0.92
C VAL A 295 19.09 -14.19 1.13
N CYS A 296 20.01 -13.30 1.49
CA CYS A 296 21.42 -13.66 1.65
C CYS A 296 21.73 -14.35 2.99
N GLY A 297 20.75 -14.37 3.92
CA GLY A 297 20.93 -14.92 5.26
C GLY A 297 21.87 -14.08 6.14
N ALA A 298 22.02 -12.80 5.81
CA ALA A 298 22.89 -11.89 6.54
C ALA A 298 22.39 -11.69 7.98
N SER A 299 23.31 -11.29 8.85
CA SER A 299 23.00 -10.82 10.19
C SER A 299 22.93 -9.29 10.23
N SER A 300 22.15 -8.73 11.15
CA SER A 300 21.95 -7.29 11.23
C SER A 300 23.26 -6.52 11.51
N ASP A 301 24.28 -7.14 12.10
CA ASP A 301 25.57 -6.52 12.41
C ASP A 301 26.54 -6.48 11.22
N GLU A 302 26.20 -7.12 10.10
CA GLU A 302 27.01 -7.02 8.91
C GLU A 302 27.17 -5.56 8.46
N PRO A 303 28.40 -5.11 8.11
CA PRO A 303 28.67 -3.71 7.79
C PRO A 303 27.74 -3.12 6.71
N ARG A 304 27.40 -3.91 5.69
CA ARG A 304 26.49 -3.52 4.62
C ARG A 304 25.06 -3.26 5.11
N VAL A 305 24.57 -4.07 6.05
CA VAL A 305 23.23 -3.91 6.63
C VAL A 305 23.20 -2.67 7.53
N GLN A 306 24.20 -2.51 8.40
CA GLN A 306 24.29 -1.33 9.28
C GLN A 306 24.47 -0.02 8.50
N LEU A 307 25.19 -0.05 7.38
CA LEU A 307 25.30 1.09 6.48
C LEU A 307 23.93 1.47 5.91
N CYS A 308 23.18 0.50 5.37
CA CYS A 308 21.84 0.74 4.83
C CYS A 308 20.91 1.34 5.89
N VAL A 309 20.85 0.76 7.09
CA VAL A 309 19.98 1.24 8.18
C VAL A 309 20.33 2.66 8.61
N SER A 310 21.62 2.94 8.78
CA SER A 310 22.09 4.26 9.19
C SER A 310 21.75 5.31 8.13
N GLN A 311 21.96 4.98 6.85
CA GLN A 311 21.65 5.86 5.73
C GLN A 311 20.14 6.07 5.57
N VAL A 312 19.30 5.03 5.74
CA VAL A 312 17.84 5.19 5.73
C VAL A 312 17.44 6.22 6.78
N LEU A 313 17.83 6.05 8.05
CA LEU A 313 17.44 6.97 9.11
C LEU A 313 17.98 8.39 8.88
N GLN A 314 19.17 8.55 8.30
CA GLN A 314 19.72 9.85 7.90
C GLN A 314 18.89 10.49 6.78
N VAL A 315 18.61 9.77 5.71
CA VAL A 315 17.82 10.25 4.55
C VAL A 315 16.44 10.70 5.02
N LEU A 316 15.75 9.87 5.81
CA LEU A 316 14.44 10.21 6.37
C LEU A 316 14.50 11.43 7.30
N GLY A 317 15.63 11.65 7.98
CA GLY A 317 15.87 12.83 8.81
C GLY A 317 16.09 14.13 8.01
N THR A 318 16.44 14.05 6.72
CA THR A 318 16.64 15.24 5.87
C THR A 318 15.35 15.77 5.26
N VAL A 319 14.31 14.94 5.18
CA VAL A 319 12.98 15.35 4.71
C VAL A 319 12.36 16.29 5.74
N LYS A 320 12.27 17.57 5.38
CA LYS A 320 11.64 18.58 6.24
C LYS A 320 10.18 18.22 6.47
N LYS A 321 9.74 18.29 7.73
CA LYS A 321 8.31 18.36 8.04
C LYS A 321 7.81 19.69 7.49
N HIS A 322 6.76 19.65 6.69
CA HIS A 322 6.09 20.85 6.22
C HIS A 322 5.59 21.66 7.43
N ASP A 323 5.47 22.99 7.32
CA ASP A 323 4.91 23.85 8.37
C ASP A 323 3.46 23.47 8.72
N SER A 324 2.82 22.68 7.85
CA SER A 324 1.52 22.06 8.11
C SER A 324 1.77 20.69 8.74
N PRO A 325 1.37 20.49 10.02
CA PRO A 325 1.64 19.25 10.76
C PRO A 325 0.94 18.01 10.17
N ASP A 326 0.05 18.19 9.21
CA ASP A 326 -0.77 17.14 8.64
C ASP A 326 -0.30 16.62 7.27
N VAL A 327 0.66 17.29 6.62
CA VAL A 327 1.25 16.82 5.35
C VAL A 327 2.49 15.99 5.67
N ASN A 328 2.45 14.70 5.38
CA ASN A 328 3.60 13.83 5.62
C ASN A 328 3.76 12.76 4.55
N ILE A 329 5.00 12.28 4.42
CA ILE A 329 5.36 11.17 3.56
C ILE A 329 5.26 9.88 4.39
N PRO A 330 4.49 8.87 3.95
CA PRO A 330 4.37 7.63 4.69
C PRO A 330 5.66 6.80 4.53
N PHE A 331 6.53 6.84 5.55
CA PHE A 331 7.79 6.08 5.58
C PHE A 331 7.70 4.77 6.37
N PHE A 332 6.53 4.13 6.36
CA PHE A 332 6.26 2.94 7.16
C PHE A 332 7.26 1.80 6.86
N ILE A 333 7.46 1.45 5.59
CA ILE A 333 8.31 0.31 5.18
C ILE A 333 9.77 0.55 5.53
N GLN A 334 10.23 1.78 5.39
CA GLN A 334 11.58 2.20 5.68
C GLN A 334 11.86 2.14 7.19
N TYR A 335 10.96 2.69 8.01
CA TYR A 335 11.09 2.61 9.47
C TYR A 335 10.96 1.17 9.97
N HIS A 336 10.05 0.38 9.41
CA HIS A 336 9.88 -1.02 9.76
C HIS A 336 11.16 -1.84 9.50
N MET A 337 11.72 -1.74 8.29
CA MET A 337 12.96 -2.45 7.95
C MET A 337 14.17 -1.95 8.76
N ALA A 338 14.28 -0.63 8.98
CA ALA A 338 15.30 -0.07 9.85
C ALA A 338 15.18 -0.60 11.29
N GLY A 339 13.94 -0.75 11.78
CA GLY A 339 13.62 -1.31 13.10
C GLY A 339 14.03 -2.76 13.26
N ILE A 340 13.72 -3.60 12.26
CA ILE A 340 14.15 -5.00 12.22
C ILE A 340 15.67 -5.08 12.39
N CYS A 341 16.42 -4.29 11.62
CA CYS A 341 17.87 -4.31 11.62
C CYS A 341 18.53 -3.45 12.73
N ALA A 342 17.75 -2.84 13.63
CA ALA A 342 18.26 -1.88 14.61
C ALA A 342 19.01 -2.59 15.76
N ILE A 343 20.33 -2.37 15.81
CA ILE A 343 21.19 -2.82 16.90
C ILE A 343 21.33 -1.76 17.99
N ARG A 344 21.40 -0.49 17.58
CA ARG A 344 21.61 0.64 18.50
C ARG A 344 20.29 1.08 19.11
N GLU A 345 20.28 1.28 20.43
CA GLU A 345 19.10 1.80 21.14
C GLU A 345 18.63 3.17 20.61
N SER A 346 19.55 4.00 20.13
CA SER A 346 19.19 5.26 19.47
C SER A 346 18.37 5.05 18.19
N HIS A 347 18.71 4.05 17.39
CA HIS A 347 17.95 3.70 16.19
C HIS A 347 16.59 3.09 16.56
N ARG A 348 16.55 2.18 17.54
CA ARG A 348 15.31 1.58 18.06
C ARG A 348 14.34 2.64 18.54
N LYS A 349 14.83 3.59 19.35
CA LYS A 349 14.03 4.73 19.83
C LYS A 349 13.44 5.56 18.69
N ILE A 350 14.25 5.94 17.69
CA ILE A 350 13.76 6.70 16.54
C ILE A 350 12.64 5.94 15.82
N VAL A 351 12.87 4.65 15.54
CA VAL A 351 11.89 3.81 14.84
C VAL A 351 10.61 3.66 15.66
N HIS A 352 10.74 3.37 16.96
CA HIS A 352 9.60 3.24 17.87
C HIS A 352 8.76 4.52 17.90
N ASP A 353 9.40 5.68 18.10
CA ASP A 353 8.73 6.97 18.16
C ASP A 353 8.01 7.30 16.83
N LYS A 354 8.62 6.92 15.69
CA LYS A 354 8.07 7.15 14.36
C LYS A 354 6.92 6.22 14.00
N LEU A 355 7.04 4.92 14.23
CA LEU A 355 5.97 3.96 13.96
C LEU A 355 4.78 4.11 14.92
N SER A 356 5.03 4.55 16.15
CA SER A 356 3.98 4.90 17.12
C SER A 356 3.23 6.18 16.75
N SER A 357 3.82 7.03 15.92
CA SER A 357 3.18 8.28 15.48
C SER A 357 2.16 8.02 14.37
N ASN A 358 0.89 8.30 14.68
CA ASN A 358 -0.20 8.23 13.70
C ASN A 358 0.01 9.16 12.50
N SER A 359 0.87 10.18 12.58
CA SER A 359 1.15 11.10 11.47
C SER A 359 2.20 10.59 10.47
N GLU A 360 3.06 9.66 10.87
CA GLU A 360 4.17 9.14 10.04
C GLU A 360 3.76 7.88 9.25
N THR A 361 2.67 7.25 9.70
CA THR A 361 2.04 6.10 9.04
C THR A 361 0.64 6.46 8.49
N LYS A 362 0.22 7.72 8.68
CA LYS A 362 -1.05 8.28 8.18
C LYS A 362 -1.10 8.03 6.67
N PHE A 363 -2.18 7.41 6.20
CA PHE A 363 -2.44 7.06 4.80
C PHE A 363 -1.65 5.89 4.21
N TRP A 364 -0.78 5.21 4.98
CA TRP A 364 -0.32 3.90 4.54
C TRP A 364 -1.44 2.85 4.64
N ARG A 365 -1.44 1.86 3.73
CA ARG A 365 -2.47 0.79 3.70
C ARG A 365 -2.35 -0.20 4.87
N LEU A 366 -1.26 -0.13 5.63
CA LEU A 366 -1.01 -0.91 6.85
C LEU A 366 -0.78 0.03 8.02
N ARG A 367 -1.26 -0.36 9.20
CA ARG A 367 -1.10 0.41 10.43
C ARG A 367 0.27 0.13 11.02
N GLY A 368 1.19 1.08 10.94
CA GLY A 368 2.54 0.85 11.45
C GLY A 368 2.61 0.65 12.97
N THR A 369 1.63 1.18 13.70
CA THR A 369 1.46 0.95 15.14
C THR A 369 1.26 -0.51 15.51
N ASP A 370 0.68 -1.32 14.61
CA ASP A 370 0.53 -2.77 14.83
C ASP A 370 1.92 -3.44 14.89
N PHE A 371 2.93 -2.94 14.19
CA PHE A 371 4.26 -3.57 14.16
C PHE A 371 5.18 -3.16 15.32
N VAL A 372 4.82 -2.15 16.12
CA VAL A 372 5.64 -1.71 17.27
C VAL A 372 5.82 -2.84 18.29
N PRO A 373 4.77 -3.53 18.77
CA PRO A 373 4.92 -4.68 19.66
C PRO A 373 5.83 -5.78 19.10
N VAL A 374 5.80 -6.03 17.79
CA VAL A 374 6.64 -7.05 17.14
C VAL A 374 8.11 -6.69 17.27
N LEU A 375 8.43 -5.42 17.01
CA LEU A 375 9.78 -4.90 17.17
C LEU A 375 10.21 -4.91 18.64
N ASP A 376 9.33 -4.55 19.57
CA ASP A 376 9.63 -4.63 20.99
C ASP A 376 9.94 -6.06 21.43
N HIS A 377 9.15 -7.04 20.99
CA HIS A 377 9.43 -8.46 21.25
C HIS A 377 10.80 -8.88 20.66
N LEU A 378 11.11 -8.44 19.44
CA LEU A 378 12.40 -8.72 18.80
C LEU A 378 13.57 -8.10 19.59
N TRP A 379 13.46 -6.83 19.98
CA TRP A 379 14.53 -6.07 20.65
C TRP A 379 14.78 -6.54 22.07
N HIS A 380 13.74 -6.94 22.82
CA HIS A 380 13.87 -7.47 24.17
C HIS A 380 14.15 -8.99 24.20
N GLY A 381 13.89 -9.68 23.09
CA GLY A 381 14.18 -11.10 22.89
C GLY A 381 15.53 -11.31 22.22
N ALA A 382 15.51 -11.71 20.95
CA ALA A 382 16.71 -12.08 20.18
C ALA A 382 17.73 -10.94 20.05
N GLY A 383 17.27 -9.69 19.97
CA GLY A 383 18.10 -8.50 19.85
C GLY A 383 18.52 -7.86 21.18
N SER A 384 18.24 -8.49 22.32
CA SER A 384 18.56 -7.92 23.63
C SER A 384 20.05 -7.62 23.78
N ASP A 385 20.37 -6.53 24.47
CA ASP A 385 21.73 -6.02 24.66
C ASP A 385 22.46 -5.68 23.34
N GLY A 386 21.70 -5.31 22.30
CA GLY A 386 22.25 -5.01 20.98
C GLY A 386 22.77 -6.25 20.24
N ARG A 387 22.28 -7.44 20.59
CA ARG A 387 22.64 -8.66 19.86
C ARG A 387 22.19 -8.58 18.40
N PRO A 388 23.02 -9.09 17.47
CA PRO A 388 22.62 -9.16 16.07
C PRO A 388 21.43 -10.10 15.88
N ILE A 389 20.54 -9.74 14.96
CA ILE A 389 19.36 -10.52 14.61
C ILE A 389 19.44 -10.95 13.14
N LYS A 390 18.82 -12.09 12.84
CA LYS A 390 18.60 -12.59 11.49
C LYS A 390 17.13 -12.42 11.11
N TRP A 391 16.83 -12.57 9.82
CA TRP A 391 15.45 -12.56 9.33
C TRP A 391 14.54 -13.55 10.08
N THR A 392 15.04 -14.74 10.41
CA THR A 392 14.29 -15.76 11.16
C THR A 392 13.88 -15.32 12.57
N ASP A 393 14.69 -14.49 13.23
CA ASP A 393 14.37 -13.97 14.56
C ASP A 393 13.21 -12.95 14.50
N TYR A 394 13.19 -12.16 13.41
CA TYR A 394 12.06 -11.29 13.11
C TYR A 394 10.79 -12.08 12.82
N ILE A 395 10.87 -13.11 11.97
CA ILE A 395 9.74 -13.98 11.66
C ILE A 395 9.16 -14.61 12.93
N HIS A 396 10.02 -15.11 13.82
CA HIS A 396 9.60 -15.66 15.09
C HIS A 396 8.84 -14.63 15.94
N SER A 397 9.40 -13.43 16.12
CA SER A 397 8.74 -12.36 16.90
C SER A 397 7.39 -11.94 16.29
N ARG A 398 7.33 -11.89 14.96
CA ARG A 398 6.09 -11.62 14.22
C ARG A 398 5.07 -12.72 14.45
N GLU A 399 5.44 -13.99 14.41
CA GLU A 399 4.50 -15.11 14.60
C GLU A 399 3.94 -15.17 16.02
N VAL A 400 4.76 -14.81 17.02
CA VAL A 400 4.32 -14.78 18.43
C VAL A 400 3.24 -13.72 18.64
N LEU A 401 3.35 -12.54 18.00
CA LEU A 401 2.38 -11.44 18.20
C LEU A 401 1.30 -11.35 17.12
N PHE A 402 1.56 -11.87 15.93
CA PHE A 402 0.66 -11.94 14.78
C PHE A 402 0.61 -13.36 14.22
N PRO A 403 -0.07 -14.29 14.91
CA PRO A 403 -0.27 -15.62 14.38
C PRO A 403 -1.13 -15.52 13.12
N ILE A 404 -0.57 -15.96 11.99
CA ILE A 404 -1.32 -16.09 10.75
C ILE A 404 -1.89 -17.49 10.70
N VAL A 405 -3.21 -17.58 10.68
CA VAL A 405 -3.90 -18.87 10.47
C VAL A 405 -3.64 -19.30 9.03
N TYR A 406 -2.95 -20.42 8.84
CA TYR A 406 -2.88 -21.09 7.54
C TYR A 406 -4.14 -21.95 7.42
N SER A 407 -5.07 -21.51 6.56
CA SER A 407 -6.29 -22.25 6.23
C SER A 407 -6.05 -23.29 5.16
#